data_AF-Q75W96-F1
#
_entry.id   AF-Q75W96-F1
#
_cell.length_a   1.000
_cell.length_b   1.000
_cell.length_c   1.000
_cell.angle_alpha   90.00
_cell.angle_beta   90.00
_cell.angle_gamma   90.00
#
_symmetry.space_group_name_H-M   'P 1'
#
loop_
_entity.id
_entity.type
_entity.pdbx_description
1 polymer ?
#
loop_
_entity_poly.entity_id
_entity_poly.type
_entity_poly.pdbx_seq_one_letter_code
_entity_poly.pdbx_strand_id
1 'polypeptide(L)'
;MTKQRFTKLYKFLFEDSTFNKLSIKAKLLYALLTERQNLSKLSAKQHGIQSQFIDDNGRLFSIYTNKELMNIINISEPTVINLKKQLIAFGLLEEIRLGKNKPNRLYPKKPYDEYFYVHDVDEFYRLPHSLFSNPKYKNLKAETIVAYAVYLSRYEYSVYKNHFSDKSGEIYCHFSNEKMAEF
;
A
#
# COMPACT_ATOMS: atom_id res chain seq x y z
N MET A 1 -1.71 -24.92 -5.34
CA MET A 1 -0.93 -23.66 -5.24
C MET A 1 -1.48 -22.83 -4.11
N THR A 2 -0.68 -22.50 -3.10
CA THR A 2 -1.07 -21.60 -2.01
C THR A 2 -1.36 -20.21 -2.59
N LYS A 3 -2.57 -19.67 -2.36
CA LYS A 3 -2.96 -18.34 -2.85
C LYS A 3 -2.02 -17.28 -2.25
N GLN A 4 -1.13 -16.72 -3.07
CA GLN A 4 -0.20 -15.68 -2.63
C GLN A 4 -0.97 -14.43 -2.20
N ARG A 5 -0.72 -13.96 -0.97
CA ARG A 5 -1.30 -12.71 -0.45
C ARG A 5 -0.50 -11.52 -0.98
N PHE A 6 -1.21 -10.45 -1.33
CA PHE A 6 -0.61 -9.20 -1.78
C PHE A 6 -1.28 -7.98 -1.14
N THR A 7 -0.48 -6.96 -0.90
CA THR A 7 -0.90 -5.60 -0.58
C THR A 7 -1.22 -4.86 -1.89
N LYS A 8 -2.29 -4.06 -1.92
CA LYS A 8 -2.60 -3.21 -3.07
C LYS A 8 -1.77 -1.92 -3.00
N LEU A 9 -0.93 -1.69 -4.00
CA LEU A 9 -0.25 -0.41 -4.20
C LEU A 9 -0.97 0.36 -5.31
N TYR A 10 -1.88 1.25 -4.92
CA TYR A 10 -2.78 1.94 -5.86
C TYR A 10 -2.03 2.82 -6.86
N LYS A 11 -2.43 2.75 -8.14
CA LYS A 11 -1.75 3.47 -9.23
C LYS A 11 -1.93 4.98 -9.19
N PHE A 12 -3.05 5.48 -8.66
CA PHE A 12 -3.28 6.93 -8.52
C PHE A 12 -2.15 7.63 -7.74
N LEU A 13 -1.48 6.92 -6.81
CA LEU A 13 -0.34 7.44 -6.06
C LEU A 13 0.87 7.79 -6.94
N PHE A 14 0.90 7.32 -8.18
CA PHE A 14 1.97 7.55 -9.16
C PHE A 14 1.49 8.37 -10.35
N GLU A 15 0.22 8.22 -10.74
CA GLU A 15 -0.31 8.81 -11.97
C GLU A 15 -1.03 10.14 -11.73
N ASP A 16 -1.68 10.32 -10.58
CA ASP A 16 -2.41 11.55 -10.29
C ASP A 16 -1.45 12.68 -9.89
N SER A 17 -1.57 13.83 -10.56
CA SER A 17 -0.70 15.01 -10.36
C SER A 17 -0.72 15.59 -8.93
N THR A 18 -1.75 15.29 -8.16
CA THR A 18 -1.85 15.64 -6.75
C THR A 18 -1.01 14.68 -5.94
N PHE A 19 -1.21 13.37 -6.08
CA PHE A 19 -0.63 12.35 -5.20
C PHE A 19 0.76 11.86 -5.63
N ASN A 20 1.15 12.04 -6.89
CA ASN A 20 2.46 11.60 -7.39
C ASN A 20 3.64 12.28 -6.67
N LYS A 21 3.40 13.46 -6.08
CA LYS A 21 4.33 14.24 -5.24
C LYS A 21 4.65 13.57 -3.90
N LEU A 22 3.88 12.57 -3.48
CA LEU A 22 4.17 11.80 -2.27
C LEU A 22 5.50 11.06 -2.43
N SER A 23 6.24 10.91 -1.33
CA SER A 23 7.44 10.06 -1.36
C SER A 23 7.05 8.59 -1.53
N ILE A 24 7.94 7.77 -2.11
CA ILE A 24 7.73 6.31 -2.22
C ILE A 24 7.35 5.68 -0.87
N LYS A 25 7.99 6.12 0.22
CA LYS A 25 7.69 5.64 1.58
C LYS A 25 6.28 6.02 2.02
N ALA A 26 5.76 7.19 1.64
CA ALA A 26 4.38 7.58 1.92
C ALA A 26 3.38 6.76 1.11
N LYS A 27 3.65 6.55 -0.19
CA LYS A 27 2.84 5.68 -1.06
C LYS A 27 2.76 4.25 -0.49
N LEU A 28 3.89 3.71 -0.03
CA LEU A 28 3.97 2.41 0.61
C LEU A 28 3.24 2.37 1.97
N LEU A 29 3.38 3.41 2.80
CA LEU A 29 2.65 3.50 4.07
C LEU A 29 1.14 3.48 3.83
N TYR A 30 0.63 4.24 2.86
CA TYR A 30 -0.79 4.24 2.51
C TYR A 30 -1.28 2.85 2.07
N ALA A 31 -0.50 2.13 1.25
CA ALA A 31 -0.80 0.75 0.84
C ALA A 31 -0.93 -0.21 2.05
N LEU A 32 -0.04 -0.10 3.04
CA LEU A 32 -0.10 -0.92 4.26
C LEU A 32 -1.30 -0.57 5.16
N LEU A 33 -1.59 0.72 5.31
CA LEU A 33 -2.72 1.16 6.14
C LEU A 33 -4.07 0.71 5.55
N THR A 34 -4.24 0.80 4.23
CA THR A 34 -5.45 0.36 3.53
C THR A 34 -5.59 -1.17 3.51
N GLU A 35 -4.50 -1.93 3.38
CA GLU A 35 -4.53 -3.39 3.56
C GLU A 35 -5.02 -3.78 4.95
N ARG A 36 -4.47 -3.15 6.00
CA ARG A 36 -4.90 -3.42 7.38
C ARG A 36 -6.37 -3.11 7.59
N GLN A 37 -6.89 -2.04 6.99
CA GLN A 37 -8.31 -1.69 7.05
C GLN A 37 -9.17 -2.75 6.34
N ASN A 38 -8.70 -3.33 5.25
CA ASN A 38 -9.38 -4.45 4.58
C ASN A 38 -9.44 -5.69 5.48
N LEU A 39 -8.40 -5.97 6.27
CA LEU A 39 -8.43 -7.03 7.28
C LEU A 39 -9.43 -6.72 8.41
N SER A 40 -9.47 -5.47 8.88
CA SER A 40 -10.51 -4.99 9.82
C SER A 40 -11.92 -5.19 9.24
N LYS A 41 -12.13 -4.92 7.95
CA LYS A 41 -13.40 -5.14 7.25
C LYS A 41 -13.81 -6.61 7.23
N LEU A 42 -12.86 -7.53 7.02
CA LEU A 42 -13.14 -8.98 7.06
C LEU A 42 -13.57 -9.41 8.48
N SER A 43 -12.87 -8.93 9.51
CA SER A 43 -13.26 -9.16 10.90
C SER A 43 -14.64 -8.57 11.22
N ALA A 44 -14.92 -7.35 10.78
CA ALA A 44 -16.24 -6.71 10.89
C ALA A 44 -17.36 -7.50 10.20
N LYS A 45 -17.12 -8.06 9.02
CA LYS A 45 -18.11 -8.92 8.36
C LYS A 45 -18.38 -10.22 9.12
N GLN A 46 -17.38 -10.74 9.83
CA GLN A 46 -17.51 -11.97 10.62
C GLN A 46 -18.16 -11.74 11.99
N HIS A 47 -17.90 -10.58 12.62
CA HIS A 47 -18.31 -10.29 14.01
C HIS A 47 -19.30 -9.11 14.15
N GLY A 48 -19.72 -8.47 13.06
CA GLY A 48 -20.63 -7.32 13.07
C GLY A 48 -20.07 -6.08 13.79
N ILE A 49 -20.97 -5.28 14.39
CA ILE A 49 -20.66 -4.07 15.17
C ILE A 49 -19.78 -4.39 16.41
N GLN A 50 -19.66 -5.67 16.80
CA GLN A 50 -18.77 -6.11 17.89
C GLN A 50 -17.29 -6.19 17.48
N SER A 51 -16.96 -5.87 16.21
CA SER A 51 -15.56 -5.80 15.79
C SER A 51 -14.84 -4.65 16.48
N GLN A 52 -13.72 -4.97 17.13
CA GLN A 52 -12.82 -4.02 17.79
C GLN A 52 -12.20 -2.93 16.88
N PHE A 53 -12.55 -2.92 15.58
CA PHE A 53 -12.00 -2.03 14.55
C PHE A 53 -13.06 -1.14 13.87
N ILE A 54 -14.23 -1.00 14.49
CA ILE A 54 -15.30 -0.08 14.07
C ILE A 54 -15.49 0.95 15.18
N ASP A 55 -15.61 2.23 14.83
CA ASP A 55 -15.95 3.28 15.80
C ASP A 55 -17.46 3.49 15.95
N ASP A 56 -17.85 4.38 16.87
CA ASP A 56 -19.26 4.62 17.21
C ASP A 56 -20.10 5.16 16.03
N ASN A 57 -19.43 5.67 14.98
CA ASN A 57 -20.07 6.15 13.75
C ASN A 57 -20.07 5.09 12.63
N GLY A 58 -19.68 3.85 12.93
CA GLY A 58 -19.59 2.78 11.94
C GLY A 58 -18.38 2.86 11.01
N ARG A 59 -17.40 3.72 11.29
CA ARG A 59 -16.21 3.90 10.45
C ARG A 59 -15.17 2.84 10.79
N LEU A 60 -14.64 2.18 9.76
CA LEU A 60 -13.54 1.23 9.90
C LEU A 60 -12.21 1.96 10.12
N PHE A 61 -11.47 1.54 11.14
CA PHE A 61 -10.11 2.01 11.38
C PHE A 61 -9.10 0.87 11.43
N SER A 62 -7.83 1.25 11.28
CA SER A 62 -6.67 0.39 11.47
C SER A 62 -5.95 0.78 12.75
N ILE A 63 -5.33 -0.21 13.38
CA ILE A 63 -4.41 -0.01 14.49
C ILE A 63 -3.02 -0.42 14.01
N TYR A 64 -2.11 0.55 14.04
CA TYR A 64 -0.67 0.34 13.91
C TYR A 64 0.06 1.20 14.93
N THR A 65 0.94 0.58 15.69
CA THR A 65 1.97 1.27 16.45
C THR A 65 3.04 1.81 15.50
N ASN A 66 3.74 2.88 15.91
CA ASN A 66 4.88 3.36 15.13
C ASN A 66 5.96 2.29 15.00
N LYS A 67 6.19 1.49 16.06
CA LYS A 67 7.16 0.39 16.06
C LYS A 67 6.85 -0.69 15.01
N GLU A 68 5.58 -1.06 14.83
CA GLU A 68 5.19 -1.97 13.74
C GLU A 68 5.53 -1.38 12.37
N LEU A 69 5.17 -0.12 12.13
CA LEU A 69 5.44 0.55 10.85
C LEU A 69 6.94 0.71 10.58
N MET A 70 7.73 1.06 11.60
CA MET A 70 9.19 1.12 11.52
C MET A 70 9.78 -0.21 11.07
N ASN A 71 9.32 -1.31 11.66
CA ASN A 71 9.84 -2.64 11.36
C ASN A 71 9.43 -3.13 9.97
N ILE A 72 8.20 -2.83 9.54
CA ILE A 72 7.68 -3.26 8.22
C ILE A 72 8.34 -2.48 7.08
N ILE A 73 8.47 -1.16 7.22
CA ILE A 73 8.99 -0.27 6.18
C ILE A 73 10.52 -0.08 6.29
N ASN A 74 11.11 -0.54 7.40
CA ASN A 74 12.52 -0.38 7.74
C ASN A 74 12.95 1.11 7.80
N ILE A 75 12.27 1.88 8.64
CA ILE A 75 12.48 3.34 8.81
C ILE A 75 12.44 3.76 10.28
N SER A 76 12.96 4.95 10.57
CA SER A 76 12.95 5.51 11.92
C SER A 76 11.57 6.00 12.35
N GLU A 77 11.33 6.08 13.66
CA GLU A 77 10.07 6.61 14.20
C GLU A 77 9.75 8.04 13.74
N PRO A 78 10.70 9.00 13.73
CA PRO A 78 10.44 10.34 13.20
C PRO A 78 9.98 10.30 11.74
N THR A 79 10.53 9.37 10.94
CA THR A 79 10.11 9.19 9.55
C THR A 79 8.66 8.72 9.48
N VAL A 80 8.26 7.70 10.28
CA VAL A 80 6.86 7.24 10.33
C VAL A 80 5.91 8.39 10.66
N ILE A 81 6.24 9.19 11.67
CA ILE A 81 5.43 10.34 12.10
C ILE A 81 5.30 11.36 10.97
N ASN A 82 6.39 11.68 10.29
CA ASN A 82 6.39 12.63 9.17
C ASN A 82 5.57 12.10 7.98
N LEU A 83 5.68 10.82 7.66
CA LEU A 83 4.89 10.20 6.58
C LEU A 83 3.39 10.22 6.90
N LYS A 84 3.00 9.93 8.15
CA LYS A 84 1.60 10.07 8.59
C LYS A 84 1.10 11.50 8.42
N LYS A 85 1.86 12.49 8.87
CA LYS A 85 1.54 13.92 8.68
C LYS A 85 1.40 14.29 7.20
N GLN A 86 2.27 13.76 6.35
CA GLN A 86 2.18 13.97 4.90
C GLN A 86 0.89 13.38 4.33
N LEU A 87 0.53 12.14 4.68
CA LEU A 87 -0.73 11.54 4.23
C LEU A 87 -1.97 12.31 4.74
N ILE A 88 -1.93 12.83 5.98
CA ILE A 88 -2.98 13.70 6.53
C ILE A 88 -3.10 14.98 5.71
N ALA A 89 -1.98 15.63 5.38
CA ALA A 89 -1.96 16.88 4.61
C ALA A 89 -2.51 16.69 3.18
N PHE A 90 -2.37 15.50 2.61
CA PHE A 90 -2.92 15.13 1.30
C PHE A 90 -4.35 14.57 1.39
N GLY A 91 -4.96 14.57 2.58
CA GLY A 91 -6.33 14.07 2.78
C GLY A 91 -6.48 12.56 2.73
N LEU A 92 -5.39 11.79 2.67
CA LEU A 92 -5.41 10.32 2.55
C LEU A 92 -5.46 9.59 3.91
N LEU A 93 -5.31 10.31 5.02
CA LEU A 93 -5.31 9.74 6.36
C LEU A 93 -5.96 10.69 7.37
N GLU A 94 -6.77 10.14 8.27
CA GLU A 94 -7.15 10.77 9.53
C GLU A 94 -6.61 9.93 10.70
N GLU A 95 -6.06 10.59 11.71
CA GLU A 95 -5.49 9.94 12.90
C GLU A 95 -6.15 10.50 14.17
N ILE A 96 -6.81 9.63 14.93
CA ILE A 96 -7.48 10.00 16.19
C ILE A 96 -6.68 9.45 17.37
N ARG A 97 -6.26 10.36 18.26
CA ARG A 97 -5.55 10.01 19.50
C ARG A 97 -6.54 9.62 20.58
N LEU A 98 -6.32 8.46 21.20
CA LEU A 98 -7.20 7.91 22.25
C LEU A 98 -6.68 8.13 23.68
N GLY A 99 -5.60 8.91 23.84
CA GLY A 99 -4.96 9.17 25.13
C GLY A 99 -3.73 8.28 25.40
N LYS A 100 -3.17 8.40 26.61
CA LYS A 100 -1.96 7.65 27.01
C LYS A 100 -2.21 6.13 26.96
N ASN A 101 -1.21 5.39 26.49
CA ASN A 101 -1.19 3.92 26.39
C ASN A 101 -2.23 3.27 25.49
N LYS A 102 -3.04 4.04 24.75
CA LYS A 102 -3.94 3.50 23.71
C LYS A 102 -3.35 3.79 22.33
N PRO A 103 -3.33 2.80 21.42
CA PRO A 103 -2.90 3.06 20.06
C PRO A 103 -3.87 4.04 19.38
N ASN A 104 -3.35 4.88 18.49
CA ASN A 104 -4.18 5.78 17.71
C ASN A 104 -5.05 4.98 16.73
N ARG A 105 -6.25 5.49 16.45
CA ARG A 105 -7.09 4.99 15.36
C ARG A 105 -6.65 5.67 14.06
N LEU A 106 -6.34 4.87 13.05
CA LEU A 106 -5.92 5.34 11.73
C LEU A 106 -7.05 5.06 10.73
N TYR A 107 -7.52 6.09 10.05
CA TYR A 107 -8.60 6.02 9.06
C TYR A 107 -8.03 6.39 7.68
N PRO A 108 -7.60 5.40 6.88
CA PRO A 108 -7.27 5.63 5.47
C PRO A 108 -8.50 6.15 4.73
N LYS A 109 -8.31 7.18 3.92
CA LYS A 109 -9.36 7.78 3.10
C LYS A 109 -9.09 7.54 1.63
N LYS A 110 -10.15 7.47 0.84
CA LYS A 110 -10.03 7.48 -0.61
C LYS A 110 -9.65 8.88 -1.08
N PRO A 111 -8.98 9.00 -2.24
CA PRO A 111 -8.84 10.30 -2.87
C PRO A 111 -10.24 10.86 -3.23
N TYR A 112 -10.37 12.18 -3.12
CA TYR A 112 -11.52 12.97 -3.57
C TYR A 112 -12.91 12.38 -3.24
N ASP A 113 -13.45 12.69 -2.05
CA ASP A 113 -14.73 12.14 -1.58
C ASP A 113 -15.99 12.62 -2.36
N GLU A 114 -15.85 13.42 -3.43
CA GLU A 114 -16.98 14.03 -4.16
C GLU A 114 -17.22 13.46 -5.57
N TYR A 115 -16.20 12.96 -6.28
CA TYR A 115 -16.32 12.44 -7.66
C TYR A 115 -15.42 11.24 -7.88
N PHE A 116 -15.78 10.38 -8.85
CA PHE A 116 -14.87 9.36 -9.36
C PHE A 116 -13.94 9.98 -10.41
N TYR A 117 -12.64 9.91 -10.17
CA TYR A 117 -11.60 10.32 -11.10
C TYR A 117 -11.14 9.13 -11.93
N VAL A 118 -10.51 9.41 -13.08
CA VAL A 118 -10.01 8.37 -13.99
C VAL A 118 -9.04 7.41 -13.30
N HIS A 119 -8.34 7.88 -12.27
CA HIS A 119 -7.40 7.10 -11.45
C HIS A 119 -8.05 6.45 -10.21
N ASP A 120 -9.34 6.68 -9.95
CA ASP A 120 -10.09 6.05 -8.84
C ASP A 120 -10.61 4.66 -9.21
N VAL A 121 -10.55 4.31 -10.50
CA VAL A 121 -10.68 2.93 -10.92
C VAL A 121 -9.64 2.13 -10.13
N ASP A 122 -10.07 1.05 -9.49
CA ASP A 122 -9.35 0.29 -8.47
C ASP A 122 -8.11 -0.45 -9.06
N GLU A 123 -7.23 0.27 -9.74
CA GLU A 123 -6.00 -0.17 -10.37
C GLU A 123 -4.86 -0.12 -9.36
N PHE A 124 -4.12 -1.22 -9.26
CA PHE A 124 -3.03 -1.35 -8.30
C PHE A 124 -1.93 -2.26 -8.84
N TYR A 125 -0.70 -1.97 -8.41
CA TYR A 125 0.38 -2.94 -8.41
C TYR A 125 0.16 -3.94 -7.27
N ARG A 126 0.49 -5.21 -7.52
CA ARG A 126 0.50 -6.24 -6.48
C ARG A 126 1.84 -6.20 -5.77
N LEU A 127 1.81 -5.95 -4.45
CA LEU A 127 2.97 -6.06 -3.58
C LEU A 127 2.90 -7.40 -2.83
N PRO A 128 3.75 -8.39 -3.13
CA PRO A 128 3.73 -9.65 -2.39
C PRO A 128 4.00 -9.46 -0.91
N HIS A 129 3.14 -10.04 -0.07
CA HIS A 129 3.29 -9.93 1.38
C HIS A 129 4.62 -10.55 1.88
N SER A 130 5.19 -11.49 1.11
CA SER A 130 6.50 -12.09 1.39
C SER A 130 7.64 -11.07 1.47
N LEU A 131 7.55 -9.94 0.76
CA LEU A 131 8.56 -8.86 0.84
C LEU A 131 8.63 -8.21 2.22
N PHE A 132 7.54 -8.28 3.00
CA PHE A 132 7.48 -7.75 4.37
C PHE A 132 7.69 -8.82 5.43
N SER A 133 7.23 -10.05 5.19
CA SER A 133 7.22 -11.10 6.23
C SER A 133 8.42 -12.05 6.18
N ASN A 134 9.11 -12.19 5.04
CA ASN A 134 10.24 -13.11 4.93
C ASN A 134 11.54 -12.43 5.42
N PRO A 135 12.27 -13.01 6.40
CA PRO A 135 13.52 -12.45 6.92
C PRO A 135 14.57 -12.12 5.85
N LYS A 136 14.58 -12.86 4.72
CA LYS A 136 15.48 -12.61 3.58
C LYS A 136 15.36 -11.19 3.02
N TYR A 137 14.17 -10.59 3.08
CA TYR A 137 13.86 -9.29 2.48
C TYR A 137 13.76 -8.15 3.49
N LYS A 138 14.00 -8.43 4.79
CA LYS A 138 13.79 -7.47 5.89
C LYS A 138 14.49 -6.12 5.69
N ASN A 139 15.64 -6.12 5.02
CA ASN A 139 16.46 -4.92 4.83
C ASN A 139 16.26 -4.25 3.46
N LEU A 140 15.26 -4.67 2.67
CA LEU A 140 14.95 -4.02 1.40
C LEU A 140 14.50 -2.58 1.65
N LYS A 141 14.98 -1.67 0.79
CA LYS A 141 14.51 -0.28 0.78
C LYS A 141 13.09 -0.22 0.20
N ALA A 142 12.30 0.76 0.64
CA ALA A 142 10.94 0.98 0.13
C ALA A 142 10.92 1.17 -1.40
N GLU A 143 11.94 1.85 -1.94
CA GLU A 143 12.16 2.05 -3.37
C GLU A 143 12.33 0.73 -4.11
N THR A 144 13.07 -0.23 -3.54
CA THR A 144 13.24 -1.57 -4.11
C THR A 144 11.93 -2.37 -4.07
N ILE A 145 11.17 -2.25 -2.98
CA ILE A 145 9.87 -2.92 -2.83
C ILE A 145 8.88 -2.42 -3.88
N VAL A 146 8.79 -1.10 -4.09
CA VAL A 146 7.91 -0.50 -5.10
C VAL A 146 8.37 -0.84 -6.51
N ALA A 147 9.68 -0.77 -6.79
CA ALA A 147 10.21 -1.15 -8.10
C ALA A 147 9.87 -2.60 -8.44
N TYR A 148 10.01 -3.52 -7.48
CA TYR A 148 9.60 -4.91 -7.67
C TYR A 148 8.10 -5.03 -8.01
N ALA A 149 7.22 -4.27 -7.37
CA ALA A 149 5.78 -4.29 -7.67
C ALA A 149 5.49 -3.87 -9.12
N VAL A 150 6.19 -2.84 -9.59
CA VAL A 150 6.08 -2.35 -10.97
C VAL A 150 6.59 -3.40 -11.95
N TYR A 151 7.77 -3.97 -11.72
CA TYR A 151 8.32 -5.04 -12.54
C TYR A 151 7.42 -6.28 -12.57
N LEU A 152 6.88 -6.70 -11.42
CA LEU A 152 5.96 -7.82 -11.35
C LEU A 152 4.71 -7.57 -12.19
N SER A 153 4.14 -6.38 -12.13
CA SER A 153 2.97 -6.02 -12.96
C SER A 153 3.29 -6.05 -14.46
N ARG A 154 4.49 -5.61 -14.87
CA ARG A 154 4.94 -5.68 -16.27
C ARG A 154 5.18 -7.12 -16.73
N TYR A 155 5.73 -7.96 -15.85
CA TYR A 155 5.86 -9.39 -16.09
C TYR A 155 4.50 -10.07 -16.23
N GLU A 156 3.57 -9.86 -15.30
CA GLU A 156 2.21 -10.40 -15.34
C GLU A 156 1.48 -9.98 -16.64
N TYR A 157 1.66 -8.74 -17.09
CA TYR A 157 1.13 -8.28 -18.37
C TYR A 157 1.73 -9.03 -19.57
N SER A 158 3.04 -9.29 -19.53
CA SER A 158 3.75 -10.02 -20.58
C SER A 158 3.28 -11.48 -20.68
N VAL A 159 3.07 -12.13 -19.53
CA VAL A 159 2.45 -13.47 -19.44
C VAL A 159 1.04 -13.45 -20.02
N TYR A 160 0.22 -12.48 -19.62
CA TYR A 160 -1.17 -12.38 -20.11
C TYR A 160 -1.26 -12.19 -21.62
N LYS A 161 -0.35 -11.39 -22.21
CA LYS A 161 -0.33 -11.15 -23.66
C LYS A 161 0.34 -12.26 -24.45
N ASN A 162 1.13 -13.14 -23.83
CA ASN A 162 1.88 -14.21 -24.51
C ASN A 162 2.75 -13.71 -25.69
N HIS A 163 3.26 -12.47 -25.61
CA HIS A 163 3.96 -11.79 -26.71
C HIS A 163 5.45 -11.56 -26.44
N PHE A 164 5.94 -11.84 -25.24
CA PHE A 164 7.33 -11.58 -24.85
C PHE A 164 7.99 -12.85 -24.31
N SER A 165 8.36 -13.75 -25.22
CA SER A 165 9.16 -14.93 -24.93
C SER A 165 10.49 -14.87 -25.68
N ASP A 166 11.58 -15.30 -25.05
CA ASP A 166 12.87 -15.40 -25.72
C ASP A 166 12.94 -16.64 -26.64
N LYS A 167 14.11 -16.89 -27.24
CA LYS A 167 14.30 -18.03 -28.16
C LYS A 167 14.14 -19.40 -27.47
N SER A 168 14.22 -19.45 -26.14
CA SER A 168 14.02 -20.67 -25.34
C SER A 168 12.58 -20.83 -24.84
N GLY A 169 11.71 -19.84 -25.11
CA GLY A 169 10.32 -19.83 -24.64
C GLY A 169 10.16 -19.22 -23.24
N GLU A 170 11.21 -18.68 -22.63
CA GLU A 170 11.14 -18.01 -21.33
C GLU A 170 10.49 -16.63 -21.47
N ILE A 171 9.48 -16.36 -20.64
CA ILE A 171 8.76 -15.08 -20.66
C ILE A 171 9.59 -14.00 -19.99
N TYR A 172 9.76 -12.86 -20.66
CA TYR A 172 10.41 -11.67 -20.12
C TYR A 172 9.49 -10.46 -20.21
N CYS A 173 9.86 -9.36 -19.55
CA CYS A 173 9.18 -8.08 -19.74
C CYS A 173 10.18 -7.00 -20.17
N HIS A 174 9.76 -6.14 -21.10
CA HIS A 174 10.55 -4.98 -21.52
C HIS A 174 10.05 -3.74 -20.76
N PHE A 175 10.87 -3.22 -19.86
CA PHE A 175 10.60 -1.98 -19.12
C PHE A 175 11.89 -1.17 -18.98
N SER A 176 11.94 -0.01 -19.63
CA SER A 176 13.12 0.85 -19.67
C SER A 176 13.39 1.53 -18.33
N ASN A 177 14.66 1.75 -17.99
CA ASN A 177 15.06 2.50 -16.80
C ASN A 177 14.51 3.94 -16.78
N GLU A 178 14.35 4.58 -17.94
CA GLU A 178 13.73 5.91 -18.06
C GLU A 178 12.29 5.89 -17.52
N LYS A 179 11.45 4.97 -17.99
CA LYS A 179 10.10 4.75 -17.45
C LYS A 179 10.07 4.35 -15.99
N MET A 180 11.11 3.67 -15.48
CA MET A 180 11.20 3.35 -14.05
C MET A 180 11.55 4.58 -13.21
N ALA A 181 12.30 5.54 -13.77
CA ALA A 181 12.67 6.79 -13.10
C ALA A 181 11.49 7.77 -12.96
N GLU A 182 10.38 7.55 -13.68
CA GLU A 182 9.15 8.32 -13.55
C GLU A 182 8.34 7.98 -12.27
N PHE A 183 8.70 6.92 -11.53
CA PHE A 183 7.98 6.42 -10.33
C PHE A 183 8.53 6.96 -9.00
#